data_AF-A0A8S8Z615-F1
#
_entry.id   AF-A0A8S8Z615-F1
#
_cell.length_a   1.000
_cell.length_b   1.000
_cell.length_c   1.000
_cell.angle_alpha   90.00
_cell.angle_beta   90.00
_cell.angle_gamma   90.00
#
_symmetry.space_group_name_H-M   'P 1'
#
loop_
_entity.id
_entity.type
_entity.pdbx_description
1 polymer ?
#
loop_
_entity_poly.entity_id
_entity_poly.type
_entity_poly.pdbx_seq_one_letter_code
_entity_poly.pdbx_strand_id
1 'polypeptide(L)'
;METLAEIRGSTGEARTLGLGDGVIRDFLESDPSLSRAIEEASDNFQSLKGDLGGKLFEMAETDLVSELQSDYVNFYKAPTVNPYVAIAARGPWIITSHGAVLHDNGGYGMLGMGHGPDDVIHSMQQNWVMANVMTPSFSQKRLADRLRKEVGHRRGSCPFSRFVCLNSGSESVTISMRIADANTKSMTEKDGRHEGKPTKMLALTNAFHGRTQRPAMISDSCSEGYEQNLATFRDRDNVMFVDSNDVGALRAAFARADDEDFFIELMAMEPVMGEGNPGQCVP
;
A
#
# COMPACT_ATOMS: atom_id res chain seq x y z
N MET A 1 22.58 -14.16 19.46
CA MET A 1 22.30 -13.46 20.74
C MET A 1 23.42 -12.51 21.13
N GLU A 2 24.68 -12.95 21.12
CA GLU A 2 25.85 -12.09 21.42
C GLU A 2 25.88 -10.82 20.55
N THR A 3 25.70 -10.97 19.24
CA THR A 3 25.56 -9.85 18.28
C THR A 3 24.52 -8.81 18.69
N LEU A 4 23.35 -9.24 19.17
CA LEU A 4 22.30 -8.31 19.63
C LEU A 4 22.73 -7.60 20.91
N ALA A 5 23.41 -8.30 21.82
CA ALA A 5 23.94 -7.71 23.05
C ALA A 5 25.03 -6.66 22.75
N GLU A 6 25.88 -6.89 21.75
CA GLU A 6 26.89 -5.93 21.30
C GLU A 6 26.26 -4.65 20.73
N ILE A 7 25.24 -4.78 19.88
CA ILE A 7 24.49 -3.64 19.35
C ILE A 7 23.83 -2.87 20.51
N ARG A 8 23.06 -3.56 21.36
CA ARG A 8 22.37 -2.96 22.52
C ARG A 8 23.33 -2.26 23.49
N GLY A 9 24.52 -2.81 23.68
CA GLY A 9 25.56 -2.25 24.55
C GLY A 9 26.30 -1.06 23.94
N SER A 10 26.12 -0.81 22.64
CA SER A 10 26.79 0.25 21.89
C SER A 10 25.86 1.43 21.54
N THR A 11 24.63 1.43 22.07
CA THR A 11 23.58 2.40 21.72
C THR A 11 23.03 3.13 22.93
N GLY A 12 22.31 4.23 22.70
CA GLY A 12 21.58 4.95 23.74
C GLY A 12 20.34 4.22 24.23
N GLU A 13 19.47 4.94 24.95
CA GLU A 13 18.24 4.39 25.51
C GLU A 13 17.27 3.93 24.40
N ALA A 14 16.95 2.64 24.39
CA ALA A 14 15.98 2.06 23.47
C ALA A 14 14.54 2.35 23.94
N ARG A 15 13.68 2.82 23.04
CA ARG A 15 12.23 2.97 23.29
C ARG A 15 11.47 1.72 22.83
N THR A 16 11.94 1.12 21.76
CA THR A 16 11.36 -0.06 21.12
C THR A 16 12.01 -1.30 21.73
N LEU A 17 11.24 -2.04 22.52
CA LEU A 17 11.76 -3.23 23.23
C LEU A 17 11.85 -4.46 22.32
N GLY A 18 10.86 -4.63 21.43
CA GLY A 18 10.74 -5.81 20.57
C GLY A 18 10.47 -7.11 21.32
N LEU A 19 10.82 -8.23 20.69
CA LEU A 19 10.64 -9.57 21.24
C LEU A 19 11.65 -9.85 22.37
N GLY A 20 11.21 -10.60 23.38
CA GLY A 20 12.09 -11.04 24.47
C GLY A 20 13.11 -12.09 24.01
N ASP A 21 14.29 -12.11 24.64
CA ASP A 21 15.40 -12.99 24.28
C ASP A 21 15.04 -14.48 24.25
N GLY A 22 14.13 -14.94 25.10
CA GLY A 22 13.62 -16.32 25.06
C GLY A 22 12.91 -16.62 23.74
N VAL A 23 11.99 -15.74 23.34
CA VAL A 23 11.24 -15.86 22.08
C VAL A 23 12.18 -15.78 20.87
N ILE A 24 13.18 -14.89 20.91
CA ILE A 24 14.19 -14.78 19.85
C ILE A 24 14.96 -16.11 19.71
N ARG A 25 15.35 -16.74 20.83
CA ARG A 25 16.04 -18.05 20.80
C ARG A 25 15.17 -19.13 20.20
N ASP A 26 13.89 -19.21 20.58
CA ASP A 26 12.96 -20.19 20.04
C ASP A 26 12.81 -20.02 18.51
N PHE A 27 12.70 -18.78 18.01
CA PHE A 27 12.63 -18.55 16.57
C PHE A 27 13.94 -18.81 15.83
N LEU A 28 15.09 -18.59 16.46
CA LEU A 28 16.39 -18.93 15.87
C LEU A 28 16.53 -20.44 15.59
N GLU A 29 15.82 -21.30 16.32
CA GLU A 29 15.80 -22.75 16.08
C GLU A 29 14.91 -23.15 14.90
N SER A 30 13.91 -22.33 14.55
CA SER A 30 12.84 -22.69 13.61
C SER A 30 12.85 -21.89 12.30
N ASP A 31 13.38 -20.68 12.31
CA ASP A 31 13.39 -19.78 11.16
C ASP A 31 14.81 -19.27 10.86
N PRO A 32 15.47 -19.80 9.81
CA PRO A 32 16.82 -19.39 9.45
C PRO A 32 16.92 -17.94 8.96
N SER A 33 15.80 -17.31 8.59
CA SER A 33 15.81 -15.89 8.18
C SER A 33 16.14 -14.96 9.35
N LEU A 34 15.81 -15.34 10.59
CA LEU A 34 16.14 -14.52 11.77
C LEU A 34 17.65 -14.46 12.02
N SER A 35 18.37 -15.58 11.92
CA SER A 35 19.84 -15.59 12.07
C SER A 35 20.50 -14.67 11.05
N ARG A 36 20.08 -14.79 9.78
CA ARG A 36 20.58 -13.93 8.69
C ARG A 36 20.28 -12.46 8.94
N ALA A 37 19.09 -12.11 9.41
CA ALA A 37 18.75 -10.73 9.75
C ALA A 37 19.67 -10.15 10.83
N ILE A 38 20.00 -10.94 11.86
CA ILE A 38 20.90 -10.52 12.96
C ILE A 38 22.34 -10.37 12.46
N GLU A 39 22.83 -11.29 11.64
CA GLU A 39 24.17 -11.21 11.03
C GLU A 39 24.29 -9.97 10.15
N GLU A 40 23.32 -9.73 9.26
CA GLU A 40 23.28 -8.52 8.42
C GLU A 40 23.16 -7.24 9.24
N ALA A 41 22.42 -7.27 10.36
CA ALA A 41 22.34 -6.13 11.26
C ALA A 41 23.70 -5.77 11.85
N SER A 42 24.52 -6.78 12.20
CA SER A 42 25.88 -6.56 12.70
C SER A 42 26.74 -5.82 11.69
N ASP A 43 26.78 -6.33 10.46
CA ASP A 43 27.59 -5.77 9.38
C ASP A 43 27.12 -4.35 9.03
N ASN A 44 25.79 -4.15 8.92
CA ASN A 44 25.21 -2.85 8.65
C ASN A 44 25.45 -1.86 9.79
N PHE A 45 25.38 -2.31 11.06
CA PHE A 45 25.66 -1.46 12.21
C PHE A 45 27.10 -0.94 12.18
N GLN A 46 28.09 -1.81 11.94
CA GLN A 46 29.49 -1.39 11.84
C GLN A 46 29.73 -0.47 10.64
N SER A 47 29.14 -0.78 9.49
CA SER A 47 29.24 0.05 8.28
C SER A 47 28.66 1.44 8.50
N LEU A 48 27.42 1.54 9.03
CA LEU A 48 26.75 2.81 9.28
C LEU A 48 27.46 3.61 10.37
N LYS A 49 27.99 2.95 11.41
CA LYS A 49 28.80 3.63 12.44
C LYS A 49 30.09 4.21 11.88
N GLY A 50 30.71 3.52 10.90
CA GLY A 50 31.88 4.01 10.18
C GLY A 50 31.59 5.21 9.28
N ASP A 51 30.43 5.21 8.61
CA ASP A 51 30.02 6.25 7.66
C ASP A 51 29.45 7.50 8.35
N LEU A 52 28.51 7.32 9.29
CA LEU A 52 27.75 8.39 9.94
C LEU A 52 28.32 8.81 11.32
N GLY A 53 29.30 8.06 11.83
CA GLY A 53 29.96 8.31 13.10
C GLY A 53 29.24 7.74 14.33
N GLY A 54 30.01 7.41 15.38
CA GLY A 54 29.51 6.74 16.58
C GLY A 54 28.50 7.52 17.42
N LYS A 55 28.61 8.85 17.44
CA LYS A 55 27.75 9.72 18.26
C LYS A 55 26.26 9.57 17.92
N LEU A 56 25.94 9.32 16.67
CA LEU A 56 24.55 9.15 16.21
C LEU A 56 23.90 7.92 16.86
N PHE A 57 24.66 6.84 17.04
CA PHE A 57 24.18 5.60 17.65
C PHE A 57 24.11 5.66 19.18
N GLU A 58 24.83 6.59 19.81
CA GLU A 58 24.79 6.84 21.26
C GLU A 58 23.53 7.63 21.69
N MET A 59 22.80 8.20 20.75
CA MET A 59 21.54 8.92 21.02
C MET A 59 20.46 7.95 21.53
N ALA A 60 19.54 8.46 22.35
CA ALA A 60 18.31 7.73 22.64
C ALA A 60 17.51 7.52 21.35
N GLU A 61 16.80 6.40 21.22
CA GLU A 61 16.13 6.02 19.97
C GLU A 61 15.12 7.08 19.49
N THR A 62 14.44 7.74 20.42
CA THR A 62 13.49 8.83 20.09
C THR A 62 14.20 10.03 19.47
N ASP A 63 15.38 10.38 19.99
CA ASP A 63 16.16 11.51 19.46
C ASP A 63 16.79 11.13 18.12
N LEU A 64 17.27 9.90 17.98
CA LEU A 64 17.80 9.37 16.73
C LEU A 64 16.75 9.40 15.62
N VAL A 65 15.53 8.91 15.88
CA VAL A 65 14.42 8.94 14.90
C VAL A 65 14.13 10.38 14.48
N SER A 66 14.13 11.31 15.44
CA SER A 66 13.86 12.73 15.17
C SER A 66 14.97 13.38 14.34
N GLU A 67 16.23 13.08 14.65
CA GLU A 67 17.40 13.58 13.90
C GLU A 67 17.40 13.06 12.45
N LEU A 68 17.21 11.75 12.26
CA LEU A 68 17.20 11.11 10.94
C LEU A 68 16.04 11.57 10.04
N GLN A 69 14.97 12.08 10.63
CA GLN A 69 13.81 12.60 9.90
C GLN A 69 13.74 14.13 9.89
N SER A 70 14.74 14.83 10.41
CA SER A 70 14.73 16.30 10.53
C SER A 70 14.57 17.01 9.18
N ASP A 71 15.07 16.41 8.10
CA ASP A 71 14.97 16.92 6.73
C ASP A 71 13.69 16.48 5.98
N TYR A 72 12.84 15.66 6.60
CA TYR A 72 11.65 15.07 5.96
C TYR A 72 10.35 15.49 6.63
N VAL A 73 9.36 15.87 5.82
CA VAL A 73 7.99 16.07 6.28
C VAL A 73 7.22 14.75 6.15
N ASN A 74 6.84 14.16 7.27
CA ASN A 74 5.93 13.01 7.28
C ASN A 74 4.52 13.46 6.90
N PHE A 75 4.00 12.92 5.81
CA PHE A 75 2.61 13.16 5.36
C PHE A 75 1.56 12.42 6.20
N TYR A 76 2.00 11.46 7.04
CA TYR A 76 1.13 10.67 7.89
C TYR A 76 1.11 11.20 9.32
N LYS A 77 0.02 10.94 10.07
CA LYS A 77 -0.13 11.39 11.46
C LYS A 77 1.01 10.81 12.31
N ALA A 78 1.53 11.59 13.25
CA ALA A 78 2.65 11.17 14.12
C ALA A 78 2.50 9.76 14.75
N PRO A 79 1.30 9.31 15.19
CA PRO A 79 1.12 7.94 15.73
C PRO A 79 1.32 6.81 14.73
N THR A 80 1.41 7.10 13.43
CA THR A 80 1.59 6.11 12.35
C THR A 80 3.03 6.03 11.84
N VAL A 81 3.92 6.86 12.39
CA VAL A 81 5.36 6.80 12.13
C VAL A 81 5.97 5.76 13.06
N ASN A 82 6.79 4.87 12.51
CA ASN A 82 7.45 3.84 13.31
C ASN A 82 8.41 4.47 14.35
N PRO A 83 8.41 4.00 15.61
CA PRO A 83 9.21 4.60 16.69
C PRO A 83 10.66 4.10 16.74
N TYR A 84 11.17 3.50 15.66
CA TYR A 84 12.47 2.85 15.57
C TYR A 84 13.13 3.08 14.22
N VAL A 85 14.43 2.82 14.16
CA VAL A 85 15.22 2.83 12.92
C VAL A 85 15.61 1.39 12.59
N ALA A 86 15.16 0.85 11.46
CA ALA A 86 15.53 -0.49 11.01
C ALA A 86 16.91 -0.47 10.32
N ILE A 87 17.77 -1.43 10.63
CA ILE A 87 19.10 -1.57 10.01
C ILE A 87 19.29 -2.88 9.25
N ALA A 88 18.45 -3.87 9.49
CA ALA A 88 18.38 -5.09 8.68
C ALA A 88 16.99 -5.71 8.77
N ALA A 89 16.63 -6.50 7.75
CA ALA A 89 15.40 -7.27 7.75
C ALA A 89 15.49 -8.45 6.79
N ARG A 90 14.99 -9.63 7.22
CA ARG A 90 14.84 -10.83 6.38
C ARG A 90 13.58 -11.59 6.78
N GLY A 91 12.84 -12.08 5.79
CA GLY A 91 11.57 -12.78 6.04
C GLY A 91 10.61 -11.87 6.83
N PRO A 92 10.01 -12.35 7.93
CA PRO A 92 9.15 -11.53 8.77
C PRO A 92 9.92 -10.71 9.83
N TRP A 93 11.26 -10.72 9.84
CA TRP A 93 12.05 -10.15 10.93
C TRP A 93 12.66 -8.80 10.57
N ILE A 94 12.55 -7.84 11.48
CA ILE A 94 13.27 -6.56 11.45
C ILE A 94 14.22 -6.50 12.66
N ILE A 95 15.44 -6.02 12.43
CA ILE A 95 16.41 -5.67 13.48
C ILE A 95 16.58 -4.14 13.51
N THR A 96 16.37 -3.54 14.68
CA THR A 96 16.50 -2.08 14.85
C THR A 96 17.94 -1.67 15.15
N SER A 97 18.25 -0.39 14.97
CA SER A 97 19.55 0.20 15.31
C SER A 97 19.92 0.07 16.77
N HIS A 98 18.92 -0.11 17.66
CA HIS A 98 19.07 -0.35 19.10
C HIS A 98 19.01 -1.83 19.48
N GLY A 99 19.06 -2.73 18.49
CA GLY A 99 19.14 -4.18 18.71
C GLY A 99 17.83 -4.84 19.16
N ALA A 100 16.69 -4.18 18.96
CA ALA A 100 15.38 -4.82 19.12
C ALA A 100 15.09 -5.72 17.91
N VAL A 101 14.42 -6.85 18.17
CA VAL A 101 13.94 -7.77 17.13
C VAL A 101 12.43 -7.64 17.04
N LEU A 102 11.92 -7.36 15.85
CA LEU A 102 10.49 -7.16 15.59
C LEU A 102 9.99 -8.16 14.57
N HIS A 103 8.72 -8.57 14.72
CA HIS A 103 8.00 -9.28 13.68
C HIS A 103 7.20 -8.26 12.85
N ASP A 104 7.38 -8.26 11.54
CA ASP A 104 6.66 -7.39 10.60
C ASP A 104 5.56 -8.15 9.84
N ASN A 105 4.38 -7.54 9.79
CA ASN A 105 3.18 -8.08 9.16
C ASN A 105 2.97 -7.51 7.75
N GLY A 106 4.03 -7.51 6.94
CA GLY A 106 3.88 -7.45 5.49
C GLY A 106 3.70 -6.05 4.88
N GLY A 107 3.99 -4.96 5.60
CA GLY A 107 4.05 -3.60 5.06
C GLY A 107 2.84 -3.17 4.22
N TYR A 108 1.64 -3.14 4.82
CA TYR A 108 0.36 -2.86 4.11
C TYR A 108 0.03 -3.86 2.98
N GLY A 109 0.53 -5.09 3.08
CA GLY A 109 0.34 -6.14 2.09
C GLY A 109 1.34 -6.13 0.93
N MET A 110 2.31 -5.22 0.92
CA MET A 110 3.32 -5.13 -0.13
C MET A 110 4.38 -6.24 -0.03
N LEU A 111 4.66 -6.73 1.18
CA LEU A 111 5.74 -7.69 1.45
C LEU A 111 5.22 -9.12 1.52
N GLY A 112 4.52 -9.58 0.47
CA GLY A 112 3.94 -10.93 0.41
C GLY A 112 4.96 -12.09 0.50
N MET A 113 6.24 -11.81 0.24
CA MET A 113 7.36 -12.77 0.40
C MET A 113 8.29 -12.40 1.56
N GLY A 114 7.89 -11.46 2.43
CA GLY A 114 8.73 -10.90 3.49
C GLY A 114 9.83 -9.98 3.00
N HIS A 115 10.72 -9.60 3.91
CA HIS A 115 11.89 -8.77 3.66
C HIS A 115 12.99 -9.54 2.94
N GLY A 116 13.60 -8.89 1.94
CA GLY A 116 14.77 -9.42 1.21
C GLY A 116 14.61 -10.85 0.67
N PRO A 117 13.57 -11.19 -0.11
CA PRO A 117 13.45 -12.52 -0.69
C PRO A 117 14.55 -12.77 -1.74
N ASP A 118 15.37 -13.80 -1.52
CA ASP A 118 16.60 -14.04 -2.27
C ASP A 118 16.37 -14.13 -3.79
N ASP A 119 15.32 -14.84 -4.23
CA ASP A 119 14.99 -15.00 -5.64
C ASP A 119 14.65 -13.66 -6.33
N VAL A 120 13.97 -12.76 -5.62
CA VAL A 120 13.58 -11.45 -6.15
C VAL A 120 14.80 -10.53 -6.20
N ILE A 121 15.58 -10.46 -5.11
CA ILE A 121 16.78 -9.62 -5.04
C ILE A 121 17.80 -10.08 -6.09
N HIS A 122 18.06 -11.38 -6.19
CA HIS A 122 18.97 -11.93 -7.20
C HIS A 122 18.52 -11.61 -8.63
N SER A 123 17.20 -11.67 -8.89
CA SER A 123 16.63 -11.28 -10.18
C SER A 123 16.79 -9.78 -10.44
N MET A 124 16.55 -8.92 -9.44
CA MET A 124 16.66 -7.46 -9.57
C MET A 124 18.10 -6.98 -9.78
N GLN A 125 19.09 -7.68 -9.23
CA GLN A 125 20.51 -7.34 -9.35
C GLN A 125 21.11 -7.62 -10.74
N GLN A 126 20.40 -8.30 -11.64
CA GLN A 126 20.88 -8.54 -12.99
C GLN A 126 20.95 -7.25 -13.82
N ASN A 127 21.81 -7.22 -14.85
CA ASN A 127 21.87 -6.11 -15.78
C ASN A 127 20.66 -6.11 -16.73
N TRP A 128 19.62 -5.37 -16.37
CA TRP A 128 18.41 -5.21 -17.18
C TRP A 128 18.53 -4.05 -18.16
N VAL A 129 17.95 -4.21 -19.35
CA VAL A 129 17.78 -3.10 -20.29
C VAL A 129 16.88 -2.05 -19.64
N MET A 130 17.45 -0.89 -19.31
CA MET A 130 16.72 0.25 -18.77
C MET A 130 16.00 0.97 -19.92
N ALA A 131 14.68 0.76 -20.00
CA ALA A 131 13.84 1.40 -20.99
C ALA A 131 12.49 1.78 -20.36
N ASN A 132 11.84 2.81 -20.91
CA ASN A 132 10.51 3.19 -20.46
C ASN A 132 9.47 2.11 -20.82
N VAL A 133 8.30 2.15 -20.15
CA VAL A 133 7.21 1.16 -20.32
C VAL A 133 6.70 1.04 -21.76
N MET A 134 6.90 2.06 -22.60
CA MET A 134 6.50 2.06 -24.01
C MET A 134 7.41 1.18 -24.88
N THR A 135 8.55 0.73 -24.35
CA THR A 135 9.48 -0.14 -25.05
C THR A 135 9.03 -1.60 -24.93
N PRO A 136 8.81 -2.33 -26.05
CA PRO A 136 8.46 -3.74 -25.99
C PRO A 136 9.49 -4.57 -25.23
N SER A 137 9.02 -5.45 -24.34
CA SER A 137 9.89 -6.24 -23.46
C SER A 137 9.43 -7.69 -23.32
N PHE A 138 10.39 -8.63 -23.42
CA PHE A 138 10.12 -10.05 -23.15
C PHE A 138 9.65 -10.29 -21.71
N SER A 139 10.10 -9.49 -20.75
CA SER A 139 9.63 -9.57 -19.36
C SER A 139 8.15 -9.17 -19.24
N GLN A 140 7.70 -8.14 -19.98
CA GLN A 140 6.28 -7.79 -20.03
C GLN A 140 5.43 -8.93 -20.63
N LYS A 141 5.92 -9.60 -21.70
CA LYS A 141 5.23 -10.75 -22.28
C LYS A 141 5.13 -11.92 -21.30
N ARG A 142 6.22 -12.26 -20.62
CA ARG A 142 6.23 -13.31 -19.58
C ARG A 142 5.27 -12.99 -18.44
N LEU A 143 5.25 -11.74 -17.95
CA LEU A 143 4.32 -11.30 -16.91
C LEU A 143 2.86 -11.42 -17.38
N ALA A 144 2.54 -10.94 -18.59
CA ALA A 144 1.20 -11.03 -19.15
C ALA A 144 0.72 -12.48 -19.26
N ASP A 145 1.59 -13.42 -19.67
CA ASP A 145 1.25 -14.84 -19.76
C ASP A 145 0.99 -15.48 -18.40
N ARG A 146 1.72 -15.05 -17.34
CA ARG A 146 1.46 -15.49 -15.96
C ARG A 146 0.15 -14.90 -15.43
N LEU A 147 -0.09 -13.60 -15.62
CA LEU A 147 -1.34 -12.95 -15.22
C LEU A 147 -2.56 -13.60 -15.88
N ARG A 148 -2.47 -13.98 -17.17
CA ARG A 148 -3.57 -14.67 -17.85
C ARG A 148 -3.87 -16.06 -17.31
N LYS A 149 -2.87 -16.73 -16.70
CA LYS A 149 -3.06 -18.03 -16.05
C LYS A 149 -3.67 -17.87 -14.67
N GLU A 150 -3.20 -16.91 -13.88
CA GLU A 150 -3.58 -16.76 -12.47
C GLU A 150 -4.85 -15.95 -12.24
N VAL A 151 -5.03 -14.86 -13.00
CA VAL A 151 -6.20 -13.99 -12.84
C VAL A 151 -7.41 -14.69 -13.46
N GLY A 152 -8.41 -15.00 -12.65
CA GLY A 152 -9.60 -15.74 -13.10
C GLY A 152 -9.38 -17.24 -13.26
N HIS A 153 -8.31 -17.83 -12.73
CA HIS A 153 -8.00 -19.26 -12.90
C HIS A 153 -9.16 -20.19 -12.47
N ARG A 154 -9.89 -19.86 -11.39
CA ARG A 154 -11.07 -20.62 -10.95
C ARG A 154 -12.31 -20.41 -11.83
N ARG A 155 -12.31 -19.39 -12.69
CA ARG A 155 -13.39 -19.08 -13.65
C ARG A 155 -13.12 -19.68 -15.05
N GLY A 156 -11.99 -20.37 -15.23
CA GLY A 156 -11.60 -21.02 -16.49
C GLY A 156 -10.81 -20.14 -17.47
N SER A 157 -10.92 -18.81 -17.38
CA SER A 157 -10.14 -17.88 -18.21
C SER A 157 -9.96 -16.51 -17.56
N CYS A 158 -8.89 -15.81 -17.94
CA CYS A 158 -8.68 -14.42 -17.53
C CYS A 158 -9.73 -13.49 -18.14
N PRO A 159 -10.49 -12.71 -17.32
CA PRO A 159 -11.56 -11.85 -17.81
C PRO A 159 -11.05 -10.59 -18.50
N PHE A 160 -9.74 -10.30 -18.42
CA PHE A 160 -9.15 -9.07 -18.97
C PHE A 160 -8.59 -9.26 -20.38
N SER A 161 -8.95 -8.34 -21.28
CA SER A 161 -8.46 -8.33 -22.65
C SER A 161 -7.01 -7.85 -22.76
N ARG A 162 -6.60 -6.87 -21.93
CA ARG A 162 -5.26 -6.24 -21.92
C ARG A 162 -4.86 -5.84 -20.50
N PHE A 163 -3.58 -5.56 -20.30
CA PHE A 163 -3.01 -5.07 -19.04
C PHE A 163 -2.27 -3.75 -19.28
N VAL A 164 -2.31 -2.86 -18.29
CA VAL A 164 -1.54 -1.61 -18.25
C VAL A 164 -0.66 -1.66 -17.00
N CYS A 165 0.63 -1.35 -17.14
CA CYS A 165 1.56 -1.28 -16.01
C CYS A 165 1.69 0.18 -15.56
N LEU A 166 1.45 0.42 -14.27
CA LEU A 166 1.46 1.73 -13.62
C LEU A 166 2.27 1.64 -12.32
N ASN A 167 2.57 2.77 -11.70
CA ASN A 167 3.50 2.84 -10.58
C ASN A 167 2.83 2.77 -9.21
N SER A 168 1.49 2.87 -9.15
CA SER A 168 0.77 2.76 -7.88
C SER A 168 -0.69 2.32 -8.05
N GLY A 169 -1.31 1.89 -6.95
CA GLY A 169 -2.75 1.65 -6.89
C GLY A 169 -3.58 2.89 -7.21
N SER A 170 -3.16 4.07 -6.74
CA SER A 170 -3.85 5.34 -7.05
C SER A 170 -3.82 5.68 -8.54
N GLU A 171 -2.69 5.44 -9.23
CA GLU A 171 -2.62 5.59 -10.70
C GLU A 171 -3.56 4.59 -11.40
N SER A 172 -3.62 3.34 -10.93
CA SER A 172 -4.51 2.31 -11.46
C SER A 172 -5.99 2.72 -11.38
N VAL A 173 -6.44 3.20 -10.22
CA VAL A 173 -7.82 3.68 -10.07
C VAL A 173 -8.05 4.93 -10.92
N THR A 174 -7.07 5.85 -10.98
CA THR A 174 -7.17 7.05 -11.84
C THR A 174 -7.40 6.69 -13.31
N ILE A 175 -6.64 5.74 -13.85
CA ILE A 175 -6.81 5.28 -15.24
C ILE A 175 -8.14 4.55 -15.41
N SER A 176 -8.52 3.70 -14.45
CA SER A 176 -9.81 2.99 -14.50
C SER A 176 -10.99 3.95 -14.55
N MET A 177 -10.96 5.02 -13.74
CA MET A 177 -11.99 6.06 -13.76
C MET A 177 -11.98 6.86 -15.06
N ARG A 178 -10.81 7.12 -15.68
CA ARG A 178 -10.75 7.76 -17.02
C ARG A 178 -11.34 6.88 -18.12
N ILE A 179 -11.17 5.57 -18.03
CA ILE A 179 -11.80 4.62 -18.97
C ILE A 179 -13.32 4.62 -18.78
N ALA A 180 -13.80 4.59 -17.53
CA ALA A 180 -15.22 4.74 -17.22
C ALA A 180 -15.78 6.07 -17.75
N ASP A 181 -15.06 7.17 -17.55
CA ASP A 181 -15.43 8.51 -18.02
C ASP A 181 -15.49 8.63 -19.55
N ALA A 182 -14.59 7.95 -20.28
CA ALA A 182 -14.66 7.89 -21.73
C ALA A 182 -15.94 7.17 -22.20
N ASN A 183 -16.35 6.11 -21.50
CA ASN A 183 -17.64 5.45 -21.74
C ASN A 183 -18.80 6.37 -21.35
N THR A 184 -18.71 7.07 -20.22
CA THR A 184 -19.70 8.05 -19.76
C THR A 184 -19.97 9.09 -20.83
N LYS A 185 -18.92 9.65 -21.44
CA LYS A 185 -19.05 10.60 -22.54
C LYS A 185 -19.91 10.04 -23.67
N SER A 186 -19.64 8.82 -24.14
CA SER A 186 -20.44 8.18 -25.20
C SER A 186 -21.87 7.85 -24.76
N MET A 187 -22.10 7.62 -23.47
CA MET A 187 -23.43 7.36 -22.94
C MET A 187 -24.26 8.63 -22.79
N THR A 188 -23.64 9.78 -22.53
CA THR A 188 -24.34 11.04 -22.22
C THR A 188 -24.27 12.09 -23.32
N GLU A 189 -23.46 11.87 -24.37
CA GLU A 189 -23.47 12.72 -25.56
C GLU A 189 -24.76 12.55 -26.37
N LYS A 190 -24.93 13.39 -27.39
CA LYS A 190 -26.08 13.34 -28.28
C LYS A 190 -26.24 11.94 -28.88
N ASP A 191 -27.48 11.43 -28.91
CA ASP A 191 -27.87 10.10 -29.35
C ASP A 191 -27.38 8.96 -28.42
N GLY A 192 -26.75 9.30 -27.28
CA GLY A 192 -26.35 8.38 -26.23
C GLY A 192 -27.53 7.89 -25.38
N ARG A 193 -27.40 6.71 -24.76
CA ARG A 193 -28.47 6.09 -23.95
C ARG A 193 -28.96 6.98 -22.79
N HIS A 194 -28.06 7.80 -22.25
CA HIS A 194 -28.27 8.72 -21.14
C HIS A 194 -28.00 10.16 -21.60
N GLU A 195 -28.34 10.50 -22.85
CA GLU A 195 -28.14 11.83 -23.44
C GLU A 195 -28.56 12.95 -22.47
N GLY A 196 -27.63 13.88 -22.20
CA GLY A 196 -27.88 15.08 -21.39
C GLY A 196 -27.99 14.83 -19.88
N LYS A 197 -28.01 13.58 -19.41
CA LYS A 197 -28.09 13.28 -17.97
C LYS A 197 -26.81 13.73 -17.25
N PRO A 198 -26.91 14.39 -16.07
CA PRO A 198 -25.75 14.61 -15.21
C PRO A 198 -25.22 13.27 -14.69
N THR A 199 -23.96 13.26 -14.22
CA THR A 199 -23.27 12.02 -13.83
C THR A 199 -22.96 11.99 -12.34
N LYS A 200 -23.02 10.79 -11.76
CA LYS A 200 -22.59 10.53 -10.38
C LYS A 200 -21.73 9.27 -10.32
N MET A 201 -20.79 9.24 -9.39
CA MET A 201 -20.05 8.05 -9.00
C MET A 201 -20.71 7.41 -7.78
N LEU A 202 -20.59 6.10 -7.65
CA LEU A 202 -21.03 5.36 -6.47
C LEU A 202 -19.84 4.65 -5.84
N ALA A 203 -19.71 4.71 -4.51
CA ALA A 203 -18.68 4.00 -3.77
C ALA A 203 -19.23 3.44 -2.45
N LEU A 204 -18.49 2.53 -1.83
CA LEU A 204 -18.86 2.02 -0.52
C LEU A 204 -18.43 3.00 0.59
N THR A 205 -19.26 3.16 1.62
CA THR A 205 -18.91 3.89 2.84
C THR A 205 -17.65 3.28 3.46
N ASN A 206 -16.75 4.11 3.98
CA ASN A 206 -15.42 3.76 4.48
C ASN A 206 -14.47 3.08 3.47
N ALA A 207 -14.73 3.12 2.16
CA ALA A 207 -13.80 2.58 1.16
C ALA A 207 -12.57 3.48 0.97
N PHE A 208 -11.48 2.89 0.50
CA PHE A 208 -10.27 3.61 0.08
C PHE A 208 -9.82 3.20 -1.32
N HIS A 209 -9.72 4.18 -2.21
CA HIS A 209 -9.38 3.97 -3.62
C HIS A 209 -8.20 4.80 -4.10
N GLY A 210 -7.53 5.53 -3.19
CA GLY A 210 -6.33 6.30 -3.50
C GLY A 210 -6.51 7.80 -3.31
N ARG A 211 -5.40 8.53 -3.46
CA ARG A 211 -5.29 9.94 -3.04
C ARG A 211 -5.16 10.92 -4.22
N THR A 212 -5.12 10.45 -5.45
CA THR A 212 -5.20 11.32 -6.63
C THR A 212 -6.62 11.91 -6.74
N GLN A 213 -6.76 13.07 -7.40
CA GLN A 213 -7.99 13.89 -7.31
C GLN A 213 -9.31 13.10 -7.44
N ARG A 214 -9.50 12.33 -8.52
CA ARG A 214 -10.78 11.61 -8.76
C ARG A 214 -10.95 10.38 -7.83
N PRO A 215 -9.92 9.53 -7.62
CA PRO A 215 -9.99 8.47 -6.60
C PRO A 215 -10.22 8.98 -5.17
N ALA A 216 -9.70 10.16 -4.81
CA ALA A 216 -9.92 10.76 -3.50
C ALA A 216 -11.39 11.14 -3.27
N MET A 217 -12.14 11.50 -4.33
CA MET A 217 -13.57 11.81 -4.24
C MET A 217 -14.42 10.59 -3.86
N ILE A 218 -13.97 9.38 -4.21
CA ILE A 218 -14.65 8.11 -3.91
C ILE A 218 -14.03 7.37 -2.71
N SER A 219 -13.04 7.98 -2.04
CA SER A 219 -12.36 7.40 -0.87
C SER A 219 -12.93 7.97 0.42
N ASP A 220 -13.98 7.35 0.92
CA ASP A 220 -14.71 7.84 2.09
C ASP A 220 -13.89 7.78 3.39
N SER A 221 -12.97 6.83 3.53
CA SER A 221 -12.13 6.71 4.74
C SER A 221 -11.24 7.93 5.01
N CYS A 222 -11.02 8.77 4.00
CA CYS A 222 -10.23 10.00 4.09
C CYS A 222 -11.08 11.28 3.95
N SER A 223 -12.40 11.17 3.78
CA SER A 223 -13.28 12.26 3.36
C SER A 223 -13.30 13.42 4.34
N GLU A 224 -13.38 13.13 5.65
CA GLU A 224 -13.45 14.15 6.71
C GLU A 224 -12.28 15.14 6.62
N GLY A 225 -11.05 14.63 6.49
CA GLY A 225 -9.86 15.46 6.39
C GLY A 225 -9.84 16.30 5.09
N TYR A 226 -10.38 15.77 4.00
CA TYR A 226 -10.43 16.47 2.73
C TYR A 226 -11.50 17.56 2.71
N GLU A 227 -12.70 17.29 3.21
CA GLU A 227 -13.79 18.27 3.28
C GLU A 227 -13.46 19.45 4.18
N GLN A 228 -12.77 19.19 5.30
CA GLN A 228 -12.35 20.25 6.24
C GLN A 228 -11.25 21.16 5.66
N ASN A 229 -10.34 20.61 4.85
CA ASN A 229 -9.08 21.29 4.51
C ASN A 229 -8.91 21.62 3.02
N LEU A 230 -9.69 21.03 2.12
CA LEU A 230 -9.48 21.15 0.68
C LEU A 230 -10.66 21.84 -0.03
N ALA A 231 -10.34 22.97 -0.65
CA ALA A 231 -11.27 23.73 -1.48
C ALA A 231 -11.97 22.91 -2.57
N THR A 232 -11.31 21.87 -3.11
CA THR A 232 -11.81 21.00 -4.17
C THR A 232 -12.86 20.00 -3.70
N PHE A 233 -13.07 19.88 -2.38
CA PHE A 233 -14.07 18.99 -1.76
C PHE A 233 -15.30 19.74 -1.24
N ARG A 234 -15.38 21.07 -1.45
CA ARG A 234 -16.55 21.87 -1.03
C ARG A 234 -17.86 21.38 -1.63
N ASP A 235 -17.84 21.02 -2.92
CA ASP A 235 -19.00 20.56 -3.66
C ASP A 235 -18.73 19.14 -4.17
N ARG A 236 -19.14 18.12 -3.39
CA ARG A 236 -19.04 16.69 -3.74
C ARG A 236 -20.41 16.09 -4.05
N ASP A 237 -21.22 16.81 -4.81
CA ASP A 237 -22.55 16.34 -5.24
C ASP A 237 -22.48 15.22 -6.30
N ASN A 238 -21.30 15.02 -6.90
CA ASN A 238 -21.03 14.03 -7.93
C ASN A 238 -20.70 12.62 -7.40
N VAL A 239 -20.79 12.36 -6.09
CA VAL A 239 -20.53 11.04 -5.49
C VAL A 239 -21.64 10.65 -4.52
N MET A 240 -22.01 9.37 -4.56
CA MET A 240 -22.92 8.73 -3.62
C MET A 240 -22.19 7.62 -2.87
N PHE A 241 -22.57 7.41 -1.61
CA PHE A 241 -22.04 6.34 -0.76
C PHE A 241 -23.15 5.43 -0.30
N VAL A 242 -22.86 4.12 -0.28
CA VAL A 242 -23.74 3.08 0.21
C VAL A 242 -22.93 2.17 1.13
N ASP A 243 -23.53 1.74 2.24
CA ASP A 243 -22.84 0.85 3.17
C ASP A 243 -22.55 -0.51 2.55
N SER A 244 -21.39 -1.08 2.88
CA SER A 244 -21.05 -2.44 2.48
C SER A 244 -22.12 -3.42 2.97
N ASN A 245 -22.53 -4.35 2.10
CA ASN A 245 -23.55 -5.38 2.39
C ASN A 245 -24.98 -4.87 2.57
N ASP A 246 -25.26 -3.59 2.32
CA ASP A 246 -26.65 -3.10 2.22
C ASP A 246 -27.15 -3.11 0.77
N VAL A 247 -27.68 -4.28 0.37
CA VAL A 247 -28.27 -4.47 -0.97
C VAL A 247 -29.54 -3.61 -1.15
N GLY A 248 -30.26 -3.29 -0.07
CA GLY A 248 -31.46 -2.47 -0.12
C GLY A 248 -31.12 -1.03 -0.48
N ALA A 249 -30.16 -0.44 0.23
CA ALA A 249 -29.63 0.90 -0.07
C ALA A 249 -28.99 0.95 -1.46
N LEU A 250 -28.27 -0.09 -1.89
CA LEU A 250 -27.70 -0.16 -3.23
C LEU A 250 -28.79 -0.11 -4.32
N ARG A 251 -29.87 -0.90 -4.16
CA ARG A 251 -31.01 -0.87 -5.08
C ARG A 251 -31.68 0.49 -5.09
N ALA A 252 -31.87 1.11 -3.92
CA ALA A 252 -32.43 2.45 -3.81
C ALA A 252 -31.56 3.52 -4.50
N ALA A 253 -30.24 3.42 -4.42
CA ALA A 253 -29.32 4.33 -5.09
C ALA A 253 -29.45 4.27 -6.63
N PHE A 254 -29.61 3.09 -7.21
CA PHE A 254 -29.86 2.93 -8.65
C PHE A 254 -31.27 3.38 -9.04
N ALA A 255 -32.30 3.07 -8.24
CA ALA A 255 -33.67 3.54 -8.50
C ALA A 255 -33.74 5.08 -8.49
N ARG A 256 -33.05 5.71 -7.54
CA ARG A 256 -32.91 7.17 -7.47
C ARG A 256 -32.29 7.77 -8.73
N ALA A 257 -31.33 7.08 -9.35
CA ALA A 257 -30.73 7.55 -10.62
C ALA A 257 -31.75 7.61 -11.76
N ASP A 258 -32.68 6.64 -11.81
CA ASP A 258 -33.78 6.64 -12.76
C ASP A 258 -34.81 7.73 -12.44
N ASP A 259 -35.17 7.90 -11.16
CA ASP A 259 -36.18 8.87 -10.70
C ASP A 259 -35.71 10.34 -10.83
N GLU A 260 -34.44 10.62 -10.53
CA GLU A 260 -33.84 11.97 -10.58
C GLU A 260 -33.10 12.26 -11.90
N ASP A 261 -33.17 11.33 -12.86
CA ASP A 261 -32.64 11.46 -14.22
C ASP A 261 -31.12 11.72 -14.31
N PHE A 262 -30.32 11.06 -13.48
CA PHE A 262 -28.85 11.08 -13.57
C PHE A 262 -28.27 9.70 -13.96
N PHE A 263 -27.03 9.68 -14.43
CA PHE A 263 -26.32 8.47 -14.82
C PHE A 263 -25.23 8.11 -13.80
N ILE A 264 -25.30 6.90 -13.23
CA ILE A 264 -24.21 6.37 -12.40
C ILE A 264 -23.11 5.84 -13.32
N GLU A 265 -22.00 6.55 -13.41
CA GLU A 265 -20.93 6.23 -14.36
C GLU A 265 -20.08 5.03 -13.94
N LEU A 266 -19.89 4.84 -12.64
CA LEU A 266 -19.14 3.73 -12.06
C LEU A 266 -19.59 3.45 -10.64
N MET A 267 -19.41 2.20 -10.25
CA MET A 267 -19.42 1.79 -8.84
C MET A 267 -18.03 1.28 -8.46
N ALA A 268 -17.44 1.87 -7.43
CA ALA A 268 -16.18 1.43 -6.87
C ALA A 268 -16.42 0.58 -5.60
N MET A 269 -15.75 -0.56 -5.52
CA MET A 269 -15.84 -1.47 -4.37
C MET A 269 -14.55 -2.24 -4.17
N GLU A 270 -14.28 -2.59 -2.92
CA GLU A 270 -13.23 -3.54 -2.53
C GLU A 270 -13.91 -4.89 -2.24
N PRO A 271 -13.47 -6.02 -2.81
CA PRO A 271 -14.06 -7.33 -2.51
C PRO A 271 -13.94 -7.73 -1.02
N VAL A 272 -12.86 -7.29 -0.40
CA VAL A 272 -12.66 -7.29 1.06
C VAL A 272 -12.11 -5.92 1.39
N MET A 273 -12.83 -5.17 2.23
CA MET A 273 -12.46 -3.82 2.58
C MET A 273 -11.14 -3.80 3.35
N GLY A 274 -10.24 -2.90 2.95
CA GLY A 274 -8.93 -2.70 3.57
C GLY A 274 -8.96 -1.56 4.58
N GLU A 275 -8.69 -0.34 4.11
CA GLU A 275 -8.28 0.78 4.99
C GLU A 275 -9.37 1.23 5.97
N GLY A 276 -10.61 1.43 5.53
CA GLY A 276 -11.65 1.96 6.42
C GLY A 276 -12.47 0.91 7.18
N ASN A 277 -12.56 -0.34 6.68
CA ASN A 277 -13.23 -1.45 7.36
C ASN A 277 -12.42 -2.76 7.24
N PRO A 278 -11.26 -2.89 7.91
CA PRO A 278 -10.33 -3.99 7.68
C PRO A 278 -10.95 -5.38 7.81
N GLY A 279 -10.92 -6.16 6.73
CA GLY A 279 -11.37 -7.56 6.70
C GLY A 279 -12.86 -7.75 6.44
N GLN A 280 -13.64 -6.67 6.25
CA GLN A 280 -15.06 -6.77 5.91
C GLN A 280 -15.24 -7.29 4.48
N CYS A 281 -15.73 -8.52 4.34
CA CYS A 281 -16.06 -9.10 3.05
C CYS A 281 -17.31 -8.46 2.44
N VAL A 282 -17.29 -8.28 1.12
CA VAL A 282 -18.44 -7.88 0.28
C VAL A 282 -18.73 -9.03 -0.69
N PRO A 283 -19.70 -9.91 -0.38
CA PRO A 283 -19.98 -11.13 -1.13
C PRO A 283 -20.75 -10.90 -2.44
#